data_AF-A0A4Y2JIR6-F1
#
_entry.id   AF-A0A4Y2JIR6-F1
#
_cell.length_a   1.000
_cell.length_b   1.000
_cell.length_c   1.000
_cell.angle_alpha   90.00
_cell.angle_beta   90.00
_cell.angle_gamma   90.00
#
_symmetry.space_group_name_H-M   'P 1'
#
loop_
_entity.id
_entity.type
_entity.pdbx_description
1 polymer ?
#
loop_
_entity_poly.entity_id
_entity_poly.type
_entity_poly.pdbx_seq_one_letter_code
_entity_poly.pdbx_strand_id
1 'polypeptide(L)'
;MNVLKSKRSQFSKLFIKAVNDKNKRLSLSIDIRISKLRLIEEKEKPMLEVEETYREVLIENENNETIINNEFHQSEGYIDKWRIVESKLASLLAEKDINSVVNESFTQNAVL
;
A
#
# COMPACT_ATOMS: atom_id res chain seq x y z
N MET A 1 16.87 24.91 41.30
CA MET A 1 16.97 23.54 40.75
C MET A 1 15.67 22.99 40.14
N ASN A 2 14.46 23.35 40.63
CA ASN A 2 13.19 22.75 40.16
C ASN A 2 12.64 23.26 38.80
N VAL A 3 12.93 24.51 38.43
CA VAL A 3 12.39 25.10 37.19
C VAL A 3 12.97 24.45 35.93
N LEU A 4 14.27 24.14 35.92
CA LEU A 4 14.89 23.44 34.78
C LEU A 4 14.35 22.03 34.59
N LYS A 5 14.16 21.27 35.68
CA LYS A 5 13.56 19.92 35.62
C LYS A 5 12.11 19.97 35.12
N SER A 6 11.32 20.95 35.59
CA SER A 6 9.95 21.18 35.15
C SER A 6 9.87 21.53 33.66
N LYS A 7 10.70 22.46 33.18
CA LYS A 7 10.77 22.82 31.76
C LYS A 7 11.20 21.66 30.86
N ARG A 8 12.17 20.85 31.30
CA ARG A 8 12.60 19.63 30.59
C ARG A 8 11.48 18.59 30.50
N SER A 9 10.71 18.40 31.58
CA SER A 9 9.54 17.52 31.59
C SER A 9 8.44 18.01 30.64
N GLN A 10 8.14 19.32 30.64
CA GLN A 10 7.17 19.91 29.71
C GLN A 10 7.61 19.75 28.25
N PHE A 11 8.89 20.00 27.95
CA PHE A 11 9.42 19.80 26.59
C PHE A 11 9.30 18.35 26.13
N SER A 12 9.66 17.38 26.98
CA SER A 12 9.54 15.96 26.67
C SER A 12 8.10 15.55 26.34
N LYS A 13 7.12 16.03 27.13
CA LYS A 13 5.69 15.76 26.88
C LYS A 13 5.23 16.34 25.54
N LEU A 14 5.64 17.57 25.22
CA LEU A 14 5.30 18.21 23.95
C LEU A 14 5.95 17.51 22.75
N PHE A 15 7.20 17.07 22.91
CA PHE A 15 7.93 16.33 21.88
C PHE A 15 7.26 14.99 21.56
N ILE A 16 6.92 14.20 22.58
CA ILE A 16 6.23 12.91 22.41
C ILE A 16 4.87 13.12 21.72
N LYS A 17 4.11 14.13 22.15
CA LYS A 17 2.82 14.47 21.52
C LYS A 17 2.99 14.81 20.04
N ALA A 18 3.96 15.66 19.69
CA ALA A 18 4.22 16.04 18.30
C ALA A 18 4.65 14.85 17.42
N VAL A 19 5.46 13.93 17.96
CA VAL A 19 5.85 12.70 17.26
C VAL A 19 4.62 11.81 17.02
N ASN A 20 3.79 11.59 18.05
CA ASN A 20 2.58 10.77 17.92
C ASN A 20 1.57 11.37 16.93
N ASP A 21 1.35 12.68 16.97
CA ASP A 21 0.45 13.38 16.03
C ASP A 21 0.96 13.26 14.57
N LYS A 22 2.28 13.36 14.37
CA LYS A 22 2.90 13.18 13.05
C LYS A 22 2.74 11.74 12.56
N ASN A 23 2.99 10.74 13.40
CA ASN A 23 2.88 9.33 13.04
C ASN A 23 1.43 8.95 12.72
N LYS A 24 0.45 9.46 13.50
CA LYS A 24 -0.98 9.28 13.21
C LYS A 24 -1.39 9.90 11.88
N ARG A 25 -0.86 11.07 11.53
CA ARG A 25 -1.12 11.70 10.23
C ARG A 25 -0.52 10.90 9.07
N LEU A 26 0.66 10.32 9.27
CA LEU A 26 1.30 9.44 8.29
C LEU A 26 0.50 8.15 8.08
N SER A 27 0.06 7.50 9.16
CA SER A 27 -0.74 6.27 9.06
C SER A 27 -2.07 6.50 8.34
N LEU A 28 -2.79 7.59 8.67
CA LEU A 28 -4.00 8.01 7.94
C LEU A 28 -3.72 8.25 6.45
N SER A 29 -2.58 8.85 6.11
CA SER A 29 -2.19 9.05 4.71
C SER A 29 -1.90 7.73 3.98
N ILE A 30 -1.34 6.73 4.67
CA ILE A 30 -1.08 5.41 4.11
C ILE A 30 -2.40 4.65 3.90
N ASP A 31 -3.31 4.69 4.86
CA ASP A 31 -4.64 4.06 4.76
C ASP A 31 -5.45 4.57 3.56
N ILE A 32 -5.41 5.88 3.31
CA ILE A 32 -6.05 6.48 2.13
C ILE A 32 -5.42 5.97 0.83
N ARG A 33 -4.09 5.85 0.78
CA ARG A 33 -3.38 5.34 -0.41
C ARG A 33 -3.69 3.87 -0.66
N ILE A 34 -3.69 3.04 0.39
CA ILE A 34 -4.08 1.62 0.31
C ILE A 34 -5.52 1.49 -0.18
N SER A 35 -6.46 2.29 0.36
CA SER A 35 -7.86 2.25 -0.05
C SER A 35 -8.06 2.59 -1.53
N LYS A 36 -7.31 3.58 -2.05
CA LYS A 36 -7.35 3.91 -3.48
C LYS A 36 -6.80 2.79 -4.36
N LEU A 37 -5.70 2.15 -3.94
CA LEU A 37 -5.12 1.03 -4.69
C LEU A 37 -6.04 -0.20 -4.66
N ARG A 38 -6.69 -0.49 -3.53
CA ARG A 38 -7.70 -1.56 -3.45
C ARG A 38 -8.91 -1.32 -4.35
N LEU A 39 -9.33 -0.07 -4.50
CA LEU A 39 -10.43 0.28 -5.41
C LEU A 39 -10.04 0.07 -6.88
N ILE A 40 -8.78 0.35 -7.24
CA ILE A 40 -8.23 -0.02 -8.55
C ILE A 40 -8.19 -1.53 -8.66
N GLU A 41 -7.79 -2.21 -7.56
CA GLU A 41 -7.70 -3.66 -7.52
C GLU A 41 -9.04 -4.34 -7.85
N GLU A 42 -10.07 -3.95 -7.12
CA GLU A 42 -11.43 -4.45 -7.28
C GLU A 42 -12.00 -4.21 -8.69
N LYS A 43 -11.57 -3.15 -9.37
CA LYS A 43 -12.09 -2.77 -10.69
C LYS A 43 -11.33 -3.42 -11.85
N GLU A 44 -10.01 -3.52 -11.76
CA GLU A 44 -9.18 -3.98 -12.89
C GLU A 44 -8.92 -5.50 -12.84
N LYS A 45 -8.92 -6.12 -11.66
CA LYS A 45 -8.76 -7.58 -11.51
C LYS A 45 -9.77 -8.41 -12.31
N PRO A 46 -11.10 -8.17 -12.23
CA PRO A 46 -12.05 -8.95 -13.02
C PRO A 46 -11.87 -8.75 -14.53
N MET A 47 -11.32 -7.61 -14.97
CA MET A 47 -11.04 -7.35 -16.38
C MET A 47 -9.87 -8.22 -16.88
N LEU A 48 -8.84 -8.40 -16.05
CA LEU A 48 -7.71 -9.31 -16.32
C LEU A 48 -8.15 -10.78 -16.34
N GLU A 49 -8.95 -11.23 -15.37
CA GLU A 49 -9.43 -12.62 -15.31
C GLU A 49 -10.28 -12.98 -16.53
N VAL A 50 -11.15 -12.08 -16.99
CA VAL A 50 -11.96 -12.27 -18.20
C VAL A 50 -11.07 -12.35 -19.45
N GLU A 51 -10.04 -11.52 -19.52
CA GLU A 51 -9.11 -11.51 -20.65
C GLU A 51 -8.23 -12.77 -20.71
N GLU A 52 -7.76 -13.26 -19.55
CA GLU A 52 -7.01 -14.51 -19.43
C GLU A 52 -7.89 -15.71 -19.82
N THR A 53 -9.14 -15.75 -19.33
CA THR A 53 -10.11 -16.79 -19.72
C THR A 53 -10.39 -16.74 -21.24
N TYR A 54 -10.53 -15.55 -21.82
CA TYR A 54 -10.76 -15.38 -23.25
C TYR A 54 -9.55 -15.85 -24.09
N ARG A 55 -8.31 -15.63 -23.61
CA ARG A 55 -7.12 -16.20 -24.23
C ARG A 55 -7.13 -17.73 -24.20
N GLU A 56 -7.41 -18.32 -23.04
CA GLU A 56 -7.43 -19.79 -22.89
C GLU A 56 -8.42 -20.42 -23.89
N VAL A 57 -9.63 -19.87 -23.97
CA VAL A 57 -10.67 -20.32 -24.92
C VAL A 57 -10.24 -20.12 -26.39
N LEU A 58 -9.52 -19.04 -26.70
CA LEU A 58 -9.03 -18.79 -28.06
C LEU A 58 -7.85 -19.68 -28.45
N ILE A 59 -6.98 -20.04 -27.50
CA ILE A 59 -5.82 -20.93 -27.71
C ILE A 59 -6.30 -22.38 -27.93
N GLU A 60 -7.33 -22.83 -27.20
CA GLU A 60 -7.92 -24.16 -27.40
C GLU A 60 -8.53 -24.37 -28.80
N ASN A 61 -8.83 -23.28 -29.52
CA ASN A 61 -9.25 -23.30 -30.92
C ASN A 61 -8.02 -23.10 -31.83
N GLU A 62 -7.37 -24.21 -32.22
CA GLU A 62 -6.06 -24.37 -32.89
C GLU A 62 -5.70 -23.44 -34.09
N ASN A 63 -6.57 -22.55 -34.55
CA ASN A 63 -6.35 -21.70 -35.74
C ASN A 63 -6.05 -20.22 -35.47
N ASN A 64 -5.98 -19.78 -34.20
CA ASN A 64 -5.98 -18.34 -33.89
C ASN A 64 -4.66 -17.78 -33.32
N GLU A 65 -3.60 -18.60 -33.22
CA GLU A 65 -2.33 -18.22 -32.58
C GLU A 65 -1.72 -16.91 -33.12
N THR A 66 -1.86 -16.66 -34.43
CA THR A 66 -1.38 -15.44 -35.08
C THR A 66 -2.28 -14.22 -34.86
N ILE A 67 -3.59 -14.42 -34.63
CA ILE A 67 -4.57 -13.37 -34.33
C ILE A 67 -4.42 -12.93 -32.86
N ILE A 68 -4.18 -13.89 -31.97
CA ILE A 68 -3.97 -13.69 -30.53
C ILE A 68 -2.77 -12.77 -30.26
N ASN A 69 -1.64 -12.96 -30.94
CA ASN A 69 -0.44 -12.15 -30.67
C ASN A 69 -0.61 -10.66 -30.99
N ASN A 70 -1.50 -10.28 -31.93
CA ASN A 70 -1.70 -8.88 -32.32
C ASN A 70 -2.76 -8.16 -31.46
N GLU A 71 -3.87 -8.83 -31.12
CA GLU A 71 -4.94 -8.21 -30.31
C GLU A 71 -4.55 -8.05 -28.84
N PHE A 72 -3.74 -8.96 -28.33
CA PHE A 72 -3.43 -8.99 -26.91
C PHE A 72 -2.13 -8.25 -26.51
N HIS A 73 -1.38 -7.67 -27.46
CA HIS A 73 -0.18 -6.89 -27.13
C HIS A 73 -0.51 -5.63 -26.29
N GLN A 74 -1.75 -5.13 -26.37
CA GLN A 74 -2.25 -4.05 -25.49
C GLN A 74 -2.49 -4.51 -24.04
N SER A 75 -2.78 -5.80 -23.84
CA SER A 75 -3.09 -6.38 -22.53
C SER A 75 -1.86 -6.68 -21.69
N GLU A 76 -0.73 -6.98 -22.32
CA GLU A 76 0.57 -7.10 -21.64
C GLU A 76 0.90 -5.78 -20.91
N GLY A 77 0.58 -4.64 -21.53
CA GLY A 77 0.71 -3.33 -20.89
C GLY A 77 -0.25 -3.10 -19.72
N TYR A 78 -1.38 -3.82 -19.64
CA TYR A 78 -2.27 -3.82 -18.48
C TYR A 78 -1.75 -4.70 -17.35
N ILE A 79 -1.21 -5.89 -17.66
CA ILE A 79 -0.57 -6.79 -16.71
C ILE A 79 0.62 -6.11 -16.02
N ASP A 80 1.45 -5.38 -16.77
CA ASP A 80 2.58 -4.64 -16.19
C ASP A 80 2.13 -3.52 -15.25
N LYS A 81 1.08 -2.77 -15.62
CA LYS A 81 0.50 -1.72 -14.75
C LYS A 81 -0.09 -2.32 -13.48
N TRP A 82 -0.75 -3.46 -13.60
CA TRP A 82 -1.33 -4.20 -12.48
C TRP A 82 -0.27 -4.67 -11.48
N ARG A 83 0.80 -5.29 -11.99
CA ARG A 83 1.95 -5.73 -11.17
C ARG A 83 2.59 -4.58 -10.40
N ILE A 84 2.63 -3.38 -10.99
CA ILE A 84 3.10 -2.15 -10.32
C ILE A 84 2.15 -1.73 -9.18
N VAL A 85 0.84 -1.82 -9.39
CA VAL A 85 -0.19 -1.50 -8.38
C VAL A 85 -0.10 -2.47 -7.20
N GLU A 86 0.00 -3.78 -7.47
CA GLU A 86 0.18 -4.81 -6.43
C GLU A 86 1.46 -4.59 -5.63
N SER A 87 2.59 -4.34 -6.31
CA SER A 87 3.87 -4.10 -5.64
C SER A 87 3.82 -2.85 -4.74
N LYS A 88 3.17 -1.77 -5.20
CA LYS A 88 2.95 -0.56 -4.39
C LYS A 88 2.04 -0.83 -3.20
N LEU A 89 0.99 -1.62 -3.37
CA LEU A 89 0.08 -2.00 -2.29
C LEU A 89 0.83 -2.80 -1.22
N ALA A 90 1.60 -3.81 -1.62
CA ALA A 90 2.42 -4.63 -0.72
C ALA A 90 3.44 -3.78 0.06
N SER A 91 4.11 -2.85 -0.63
CA SER A 91 5.05 -1.93 0.01
C SER A 91 4.38 -1.00 1.04
N LEU A 92 3.19 -0.47 0.73
CA LEU A 92 2.44 0.38 1.66
C LEU A 92 1.88 -0.39 2.86
N LEU A 93 1.49 -1.65 2.67
CA LEU A 93 1.08 -2.52 3.77
C LEU A 93 2.26 -2.80 4.71
N ALA A 94 3.42 -3.13 4.17
CA ALA A 94 4.65 -3.30 4.95
C ALA A 94 5.05 -2.01 5.70
N GLU A 95 4.94 -0.84 5.05
CA GLU A 95 5.19 0.46 5.68
C GLU A 95 4.22 0.74 6.84
N LYS A 96 2.94 0.39 6.67
CA LYS A 96 1.91 0.50 7.72
C LYS A 96 2.26 -0.39 8.91
N ASP A 97 2.66 -1.62 8.68
CA ASP A 97 3.00 -2.58 9.74
C ASP A 97 4.24 -2.12 10.52
N ILE A 98 5.29 -1.64 9.84
CA ILE A 98 6.48 -1.07 10.48
C ILE A 98 6.11 0.14 11.33
N ASN A 99 5.30 1.06 10.80
CA ASN A 99 4.85 2.24 11.54
C ASN A 99 4.00 1.88 12.78
N SER A 100 3.23 0.79 12.70
CA SER A 100 2.46 0.26 13.84
C SER A 100 3.37 -0.25 14.95
N VAL A 101 4.33 -1.11 14.61
CA VAL A 101 5.31 -1.68 15.56
C VAL A 101 6.15 -0.59 16.21
N VAL A 102 6.60 0.38 15.42
CA VAL A 102 7.39 1.51 15.93
C VAL A 102 6.58 2.34 16.93
N ASN A 103 5.31 2.64 16.64
CA ASN A 103 4.44 3.38 17.57
C ASN A 103 4.21 2.64 18.90
N GLU A 104 4.04 1.31 18.88
CA GLU A 104 3.92 0.51 20.10
C GLU A 104 5.19 0.61 20.96
N SER A 105 6.37 0.52 20.33
CA SER A 105 7.66 0.60 21.04
C SER A 105 7.89 1.95 21.71
N PHE A 106 7.50 3.05 21.06
CA PHE A 106 7.58 4.39 21.64
C PHE A 106 6.59 4.60 22.79
N THR A 107 5.41 3.98 22.71
CA THR A 107 4.41 4.06 23.77
C THR A 107 4.86 3.28 25.00
N GLN A 108 5.51 2.14 24.85
CA GLN A 108 6.10 1.37 25.96
C GLN A 108 7.27 2.11 26.64
N ASN A 109 8.15 2.73 25.86
CA ASN A 109 9.30 3.48 26.40
C ASN A 109 8.92 4.80 27.10
N ALA A 110 7.70 5.31 26.88
CA ALA A 110 7.19 6.52 27.53
C ALA A 110 6.44 6.26 28.85
N VAL A 111 6.15 4.99 29.17
CA VAL A 111 5.40 4.56 30.37
C VAL A 111 6.32 4.22 31.57
N LEU A 112 7.64 4.14 31.35
CA LEU A 112 8.68 4.01 32.39
C LEU A 112 9.27 5.37 32.79
#